data_AF-A0A6G3XMK3-F1
#
_entry.id   AF-A0A6G3XMK3-F1
#
_cell.length_a   1.000
_cell.length_b   1.000
_cell.length_c   1.000
_cell.angle_alpha   90.00
_cell.angle_beta   90.00
_cell.angle_gamma   90.00
#
_symmetry.space_group_name_H-M   'P 1'
#
loop_
_entity.id
_entity.type
_entity.pdbx_description
1 polymer ?
#
loop_
_entity_poly.entity_id
_entity_poly.type
_entity_poly.pdbx_seq_one_letter_code
_entity_poly.pdbx_strand_id
1 'polypeptide(L)'
;MDTAPTSPDAERTDLLAALATARAALIRSVEDLDDEQAGERPTVSALCLGGLVKHVTAMEENWLNFVTEGPSAMSFELPEGVTWDDLAAGTAAEFPTWAIEREKEFRMLPGETTAGVLRAYEQVAARSERIILALPDLSATHPLP
;
A
#
# COMPACT_ATOMS: atom_id res chain seq x y z
N MET A 1 -20.57 31.09 3.06
CA MET A 1 -20.29 30.95 4.49
C MET A 1 -19.03 30.12 4.58
N ASP A 2 -17.94 30.77 4.93
CA ASP A 2 -16.59 30.21 4.86
C ASP A 2 -16.36 29.36 6.10
N THR A 3 -16.52 28.04 5.98
CA THR A 3 -16.26 27.11 7.09
C THR A 3 -14.75 26.98 7.24
N ALA A 4 -14.20 27.63 8.27
CA ALA A 4 -12.84 27.38 8.73
C ALA A 4 -12.63 25.87 8.95
N PRO A 5 -11.44 25.33 8.65
CA PRO A 5 -11.17 23.91 8.87
C PRO A 5 -11.26 23.61 10.36
N THR A 6 -12.26 22.81 10.74
CA THR A 6 -12.38 22.27 12.10
C THR A 6 -11.14 21.43 12.36
N SER A 7 -10.39 21.72 13.42
CA SER A 7 -9.29 20.86 13.86
C SER A 7 -9.81 19.44 14.09
N PRO A 8 -9.02 18.40 13.75
CA PRO A 8 -9.42 17.02 13.99
C PRO A 8 -9.68 16.77 15.48
N ASP A 9 -10.58 15.83 15.78
CA ASP A 9 -10.73 15.33 17.15
C ASP A 9 -9.50 14.54 17.61
N ALA A 10 -9.49 14.16 18.88
CA ALA A 10 -8.37 13.47 19.50
C ALA A 10 -8.07 12.13 18.80
N GLU A 11 -9.10 11.35 18.46
CA GLU A 11 -8.92 10.04 17.82
C GLU A 11 -8.26 10.16 16.44
N ARG A 12 -8.73 11.09 15.58
CA ARG A 12 -8.08 11.36 14.29
C ARG A 12 -6.67 11.90 14.47
N THR A 13 -6.47 12.79 15.44
CA THR A 13 -5.14 13.35 15.74
C THR A 13 -4.15 12.24 16.11
N ASP A 14 -4.55 11.35 17.02
CA ASP A 14 -3.71 10.25 17.49
C ASP A 14 -3.44 9.23 16.36
N LEU A 15 -4.45 8.88 15.57
CA LEU A 15 -4.30 7.99 14.42
C LEU A 15 -3.31 8.56 13.38
N LEU A 16 -3.48 9.84 13.02
CA LEU A 16 -2.60 10.50 12.05
C LEU A 16 -1.16 10.60 12.57
N ALA A 17 -0.97 10.88 13.87
CA ALA A 17 0.35 10.91 14.49
C ALA A 17 1.03 9.53 14.50
N ALA A 18 0.26 8.46 14.78
CA ALA A 18 0.77 7.09 14.72
C ALA A 18 1.20 6.70 13.30
N LEU A 19 0.37 7.02 12.29
CA LEU A 19 0.69 6.79 10.88
C LEU A 19 1.93 7.57 10.45
N ALA A 20 2.04 8.86 10.81
CA ALA A 20 3.21 9.68 10.50
C ALA A 20 4.50 9.07 11.10
N THR A 21 4.42 8.58 12.34
CA THR A 21 5.56 7.91 13.01
C THR A 21 6.00 6.65 12.26
N ALA A 22 5.04 5.80 11.89
CA ALA A 22 5.31 4.56 11.16
C ALA A 22 5.90 4.83 9.76
N ARG A 23 5.30 5.79 9.01
CA ARG A 23 5.79 6.22 7.70
C ARG A 23 7.22 6.75 7.76
N ALA A 24 7.50 7.62 8.73
CA ALA A 24 8.84 8.18 8.90
C ALA A 24 9.86 7.08 9.23
N ALA A 25 9.50 6.06 10.01
CA ALA A 25 10.38 4.92 10.27
C ALA A 25 10.70 4.12 9.01
N LEU A 26 9.71 3.91 8.13
CA LEU A 26 9.90 3.24 6.86
C LEU A 26 10.77 4.06 5.90
N ILE A 27 10.46 5.35 5.73
CA ILE A 27 11.20 6.25 4.81
C ILE A 27 12.67 6.35 5.20
N ARG A 28 12.97 6.50 6.50
CA ARG A 28 14.37 6.54 7.01
C ARG A 28 15.20 5.32 6.64
N SER A 29 14.57 4.17 6.35
CA SER A 29 15.31 2.97 5.94
C SER A 29 15.82 3.01 4.50
N VAL A 30 15.35 3.96 3.69
CA VAL A 30 15.66 4.05 2.25
C VAL A 30 16.08 5.44 1.76
N GLU A 31 15.90 6.50 2.54
CA GLU A 31 16.03 7.89 2.08
C GLU A 31 17.43 8.27 1.56
N ASP A 32 18.47 7.62 2.08
CA ASP A 32 19.87 7.84 1.67
C ASP A 32 20.39 6.79 0.68
N LEU A 33 19.54 5.87 0.20
CA LEU A 33 19.93 4.83 -0.75
C LEU A 33 19.79 5.31 -2.19
N ASP A 34 20.76 4.96 -3.02
CA ASP A 34 20.60 5.08 -4.47
C ASP A 34 19.64 4.01 -5.04
N ASP A 35 19.33 4.12 -6.33
CA ASP A 35 18.37 3.23 -7.00
C ASP A 35 18.84 1.76 -7.02
N GLU A 36 20.16 1.52 -7.10
CA GLU A 36 20.75 0.18 -7.10
C GLU A 36 20.66 -0.44 -5.71
N GLN A 37 21.06 0.30 -4.67
CA GLN A 37 21.00 -0.10 -3.27
C GLN A 37 19.57 -0.39 -2.82
N ALA A 38 18.59 0.44 -3.21
CA ALA A 38 17.18 0.18 -2.91
C ALA A 38 16.64 -1.10 -3.60
N GLY A 39 17.28 -1.52 -4.70
CA GLY A 39 16.98 -2.74 -5.45
C GLY A 39 17.71 -4.00 -4.95
N GLU A 40 18.67 -3.88 -4.04
CA GLU A 40 19.45 -5.01 -3.55
C GLU A 40 18.62 -6.03 -2.76
N ARG A 41 19.00 -7.31 -2.87
CA ARG A 41 18.44 -8.43 -2.10
C ARG A 41 19.51 -9.03 -1.20
N PRO A 42 19.77 -8.45 -0.01
CA PRO A 42 20.88 -8.86 0.85
C PRO A 42 20.66 -10.21 1.54
N THR A 43 19.51 -10.85 1.32
CA THR A 43 19.16 -12.16 1.89
C THR A 43 18.69 -13.10 0.78
N VAL A 44 18.44 -14.38 1.10
CA VAL A 44 17.87 -15.37 0.17
C VAL A 44 16.43 -15.04 -0.29
N SER A 45 15.82 -14.01 0.28
CA SER A 45 14.48 -13.56 -0.05
C SER A 45 14.44 -12.80 -1.39
N ALA A 46 13.26 -12.80 -2.03
CA ALA A 46 13.01 -11.99 -3.22
C ALA A 46 12.83 -10.47 -2.93
N LEU A 47 12.80 -10.09 -1.66
CA LEU A 47 12.49 -8.73 -1.19
C LEU A 47 13.69 -7.80 -1.29
N CYS A 48 13.46 -6.56 -1.72
CA CYS A 48 14.40 -5.43 -1.60
C CYS A 48 13.75 -4.26 -0.84
N LEU A 49 14.55 -3.32 -0.32
CA LEU A 49 14.04 -2.23 0.51
C LEU A 49 13.10 -1.28 -0.25
N GLY A 50 13.45 -0.89 -1.48
CA GLY A 50 12.56 -0.12 -2.34
C GLY A 50 11.24 -0.84 -2.63
N GLY A 51 11.30 -2.17 -2.80
CA GLY A 51 10.12 -3.01 -2.96
C GLY A 51 9.22 -3.05 -1.72
N LEU A 52 9.80 -3.04 -0.51
CA LEU A 52 8.99 -2.96 0.70
C LEU A 52 8.22 -1.65 0.80
N VAL A 53 8.81 -0.53 0.39
CA VAL A 53 8.09 0.76 0.33
C VAL A 53 6.95 0.71 -0.69
N LYS A 54 7.19 0.15 -1.88
CA LYS A 54 6.15 -0.06 -2.90
C LYS A 54 5.00 -0.93 -2.38
N HIS A 55 5.33 -2.03 -1.71
CA HIS A 55 4.31 -2.92 -1.14
C HIS A 55 3.45 -2.23 -0.07
N VAL A 56 4.07 -1.46 0.83
CA VAL A 56 3.32 -0.69 1.83
C VAL A 56 2.47 0.40 1.17
N THR A 57 2.99 1.05 0.13
CA THR A 57 2.25 2.04 -0.67
C THR A 57 0.98 1.43 -1.28
N ALA A 58 1.11 0.27 -1.95
CA ALA A 58 -0.02 -0.43 -2.55
C ALA A 58 -1.02 -0.93 -1.49
N MET A 59 -0.53 -1.44 -0.36
CA MET A 59 -1.38 -1.88 0.75
C MET A 59 -2.22 -0.72 1.31
N GLU A 60 -1.58 0.41 1.57
CA GLU A 60 -2.26 1.60 2.07
C GLU A 60 -3.30 2.10 1.05
N GLU A 61 -2.93 2.20 -0.23
CA GLU A 61 -3.86 2.60 -1.30
C GLU A 61 -5.07 1.68 -1.42
N ASN A 62 -4.87 0.35 -1.36
CA ASN A 62 -5.95 -0.63 -1.42
C ASN A 62 -6.91 -0.50 -0.24
N TRP A 63 -6.40 -0.29 0.98
CA TRP A 63 -7.26 -0.06 2.15
C TRP A 63 -8.04 1.25 2.06
N LEU A 64 -7.45 2.31 1.53
CA LEU A 64 -8.17 3.56 1.27
C LEU A 64 -9.29 3.37 0.24
N ASN A 65 -9.04 2.59 -0.81
CA ASN A 65 -10.07 2.24 -1.80
C ASN A 65 -11.19 1.43 -1.12
N PHE A 66 -10.85 0.42 -0.32
CA PHE A 66 -11.84 -0.35 0.44
C PHE A 66 -12.67 0.52 1.40
N VAL A 67 -12.04 1.44 2.13
CA VAL A 67 -12.74 2.37 3.03
C VAL A 67 -13.76 3.23 2.26
N THR A 68 -13.42 3.67 1.05
CA THR A 68 -14.24 4.60 0.26
C THR A 68 -15.26 3.93 -0.65
N GLU A 69 -14.97 2.73 -1.15
CA GLU A 69 -15.76 2.03 -2.18
C GLU A 69 -16.31 0.68 -1.69
N GLY A 70 -15.85 0.18 -0.55
CA GLY A 70 -16.27 -1.10 0.02
C GLY A 70 -15.62 -2.33 -0.64
N PRO A 71 -16.25 -3.52 -0.53
CA PRO A 71 -15.65 -4.79 -0.97
C PRO A 71 -15.25 -4.85 -2.44
N SER A 72 -15.95 -4.12 -3.32
CA SER A 72 -15.64 -4.12 -4.76
C SER A 72 -14.25 -3.56 -5.09
N ALA A 73 -13.64 -2.80 -4.19
CA ALA A 73 -12.27 -2.29 -4.36
C ALA A 73 -11.18 -3.36 -4.13
N MET A 74 -11.53 -4.51 -3.54
CA MET A 74 -10.58 -5.59 -3.26
C MET A 74 -11.11 -6.90 -3.84
N SER A 75 -10.79 -7.15 -5.11
CA SER A 75 -11.13 -8.42 -5.77
C SER A 75 -9.92 -9.36 -5.81
N PHE A 76 -10.15 -10.60 -5.39
CA PHE A 76 -9.20 -11.70 -5.49
C PHE A 76 -9.70 -12.81 -6.42
N GLU A 77 -10.48 -12.43 -7.43
CA GLU A 77 -10.99 -13.36 -8.41
C GLU A 77 -9.87 -14.17 -9.08
N LEU A 78 -10.14 -15.46 -9.27
CA LEU A 78 -9.24 -16.37 -9.93
C LEU A 78 -9.63 -16.48 -11.42
N PRO A 79 -8.65 -16.71 -12.32
CA PRO A 79 -8.95 -17.01 -13.72
C PRO A 79 -9.85 -18.24 -13.84
N GLU A 80 -10.56 -18.34 -14.96
CA GLU A 80 -11.43 -19.48 -15.22
C GLU A 80 -10.65 -20.79 -15.18
N GLY A 81 -11.11 -21.75 -14.38
CA GLY A 81 -10.48 -23.07 -14.24
C GLY A 81 -9.24 -23.11 -13.33
N VAL A 82 -8.89 -22.01 -12.66
CA VAL A 82 -7.81 -21.97 -11.66
C VAL A 82 -8.39 -22.07 -10.25
N THR A 83 -7.83 -22.93 -9.41
CA THR A 83 -8.19 -23.02 -7.99
C THR A 83 -7.13 -22.39 -7.09
N TRP A 84 -7.51 -22.12 -5.84
CA TRP A 84 -6.59 -21.69 -4.80
C TRP A 84 -5.47 -22.70 -4.53
N ASP A 85 -5.78 -24.00 -4.62
CA ASP A 85 -4.79 -25.07 -4.45
C ASP A 85 -3.76 -25.06 -5.60
N ASP A 86 -4.20 -24.81 -6.84
CA ASP A 86 -3.29 -24.68 -7.98
C ASP A 86 -2.33 -23.50 -7.81
N LEU A 87 -2.83 -22.38 -7.29
CA LEU A 87 -2.00 -21.21 -6.98
C LEU A 87 -1.01 -21.50 -5.85
N ALA A 88 -1.48 -22.11 -4.76
CA ALA A 88 -0.64 -22.47 -3.61
C ALA A 88 0.46 -23.48 -3.99
N ALA A 89 0.15 -24.42 -4.89
CA ALA A 89 1.10 -25.40 -5.41
C ALA A 89 2.03 -24.84 -6.50
N GLY A 90 1.75 -23.64 -7.03
CA GLY A 90 2.47 -23.06 -8.16
C GLY A 90 2.22 -23.79 -9.49
N THR A 91 1.10 -24.51 -9.60
CA THR A 91 0.72 -25.32 -10.76
C THR A 91 -0.42 -24.70 -11.58
N ALA A 92 -0.88 -23.50 -11.19
CA ALA A 92 -1.93 -22.78 -11.90
C ALA A 92 -1.59 -22.60 -13.39
N ALA A 93 -2.54 -22.91 -14.25
CA ALA A 93 -2.41 -22.72 -15.69
C ALA A 93 -2.28 -21.23 -16.07
N GLU A 94 -2.87 -20.35 -15.27
CA GLU A 94 -2.78 -18.90 -15.38
C GLU A 94 -2.72 -18.26 -13.98
N PHE A 95 -1.86 -17.26 -13.80
CA PHE A 95 -1.79 -16.50 -12.55
C PHE A 95 -2.73 -15.30 -12.62
N PRO A 96 -3.51 -15.02 -11.55
CA PRO A 96 -4.36 -13.85 -11.51
C PRO A 96 -3.54 -12.56 -11.58
N THR A 97 -4.11 -11.54 -12.22
CA THR A 97 -3.45 -10.23 -12.39
C THR A 97 -3.05 -9.63 -11.04
N TRP A 98 -3.89 -9.71 -10.02
CA TRP A 98 -3.57 -9.20 -8.68
C TRP A 98 -2.32 -9.86 -8.08
N ALA A 99 -2.06 -11.14 -8.35
CA ALA A 99 -0.88 -11.83 -7.85
C ALA A 99 0.39 -11.38 -8.58
N ILE A 100 0.29 -11.17 -9.90
CA ILE A 100 1.40 -10.67 -10.73
C ILE A 100 1.77 -9.24 -10.31
N GLU A 101 0.80 -8.35 -10.15
CA GLU A 101 1.06 -6.98 -9.71
C GLU A 101 1.67 -6.94 -8.30
N ARG A 102 1.14 -7.77 -7.38
CA ARG A 102 1.70 -7.90 -6.04
C ARG A 102 3.16 -8.37 -6.04
N GLU A 103 3.56 -9.25 -6.96
CA GLU A 103 4.97 -9.68 -7.07
C GLU A 103 5.89 -8.51 -7.48
N LYS A 104 5.42 -7.64 -8.39
CA LYS A 104 6.17 -6.46 -8.84
C LYS A 104 6.40 -5.45 -7.74
N GLU A 105 5.50 -5.38 -6.75
CA GLU A 105 5.66 -4.50 -5.60
C GLU A 105 6.92 -4.85 -4.81
N PHE A 106 7.32 -6.12 -4.71
CA PHE A 106 8.45 -6.54 -3.88
C PHE A 106 9.85 -6.29 -4.46
N ARG A 107 9.95 -5.62 -5.61
CA ARG A 107 11.20 -5.42 -6.36
C ARG A 107 11.24 -4.02 -6.97
N MET A 108 12.43 -3.47 -7.17
CA MET A 108 12.62 -2.35 -8.09
C MET A 108 12.55 -2.86 -9.53
N LEU A 109 11.68 -2.26 -10.34
CA LEU A 109 11.53 -2.54 -11.78
C LEU A 109 12.50 -1.66 -12.59
N PRO A 110 12.84 -2.06 -13.83
CA PRO A 110 13.68 -1.24 -14.69
C PRO A 110 13.16 0.18 -14.86
N GLY A 111 13.99 1.18 -14.54
CA GLY A 111 13.66 2.60 -14.65
C GLY A 111 12.94 3.21 -13.44
N GLU A 112 12.62 2.42 -12.41
CA GLU A 112 12.17 2.95 -11.13
C GLU A 112 13.33 3.59 -10.36
N THR A 113 13.02 4.60 -9.57
CA THR A 113 14.01 5.33 -8.75
C THR A 113 13.55 5.37 -7.30
N THR A 114 14.49 5.40 -6.35
CA THR A 114 14.22 5.52 -4.92
C THR A 114 13.38 6.76 -4.64
N ALA A 115 13.74 7.90 -5.26
CA ALA A 115 12.98 9.15 -5.15
C ALA A 115 11.56 9.04 -5.74
N GLY A 116 11.37 8.23 -6.79
CA GLY A 116 10.07 7.96 -7.38
C GLY A 116 9.17 7.15 -6.45
N VAL A 117 9.71 6.09 -5.86
CA VAL A 117 9.03 5.23 -4.90
C VAL A 117 8.61 6.02 -3.66
N LEU A 118 9.52 6.82 -3.09
CA LEU A 118 9.23 7.65 -1.92
C LEU A 118 8.13 8.68 -2.19
N ARG A 119 8.18 9.35 -3.35
CA ARG A 119 7.14 10.30 -3.76
C ARG A 119 5.78 9.64 -3.95
N ALA A 120 5.73 8.42 -4.50
CA ALA A 120 4.49 7.67 -4.62
C ALA A 120 3.91 7.37 -3.22
N TYR A 121 4.76 6.97 -2.28
CA TYR A 121 4.33 6.73 -0.90
C TYR A 121 3.82 7.99 -0.20
N GLU A 122 4.49 9.14 -0.38
CA GLU A 122 4.04 10.44 0.14
C GLU A 122 2.68 10.86 -0.43
N GLN A 123 2.42 10.59 -1.72
CA GLN A 123 1.13 10.88 -2.34
C GLN A 123 0.00 10.05 -1.74
N VAL A 124 0.24 8.75 -1.51
CA VAL A 124 -0.71 7.87 -0.83
C VAL A 124 -0.91 8.29 0.62
N ALA A 125 0.15 8.63 1.35
CA ALA A 125 0.07 9.16 2.70
C ALA A 125 -0.81 10.42 2.78
N ALA A 126 -0.60 11.38 1.88
CA ALA A 126 -1.43 12.58 1.80
C ALA A 126 -2.88 12.29 1.41
N ARG A 127 -3.13 11.21 0.65
CA ARG A 127 -4.50 10.73 0.37
C ARG A 127 -5.14 10.12 1.62
N SER A 128 -4.40 9.33 2.38
CA SER A 128 -4.87 8.76 3.65
C SER A 128 -5.30 9.84 4.63
N GLU A 129 -4.49 10.88 4.81
CA GLU A 129 -4.82 11.98 5.71
C GLU A 129 -6.13 12.67 5.29
N ARG A 130 -6.30 12.94 3.99
CA ARG A 130 -7.53 13.52 3.46
C ARG A 130 -8.75 12.63 3.72
N ILE A 131 -8.62 11.31 3.52
CA ILE A 131 -9.73 10.38 3.75
C ILE A 131 -10.08 10.32 5.23
N ILE A 132 -9.10 10.12 6.12
CA ILE A 132 -9.33 10.05 7.58
C ILE A 132 -10.03 11.30 8.11
N LEU A 133 -9.62 12.48 7.63
CA LEU A 133 -10.22 13.75 8.01
C LEU A 133 -11.64 13.95 7.44
N ALA A 134 -11.93 13.38 6.27
CA ALA A 134 -13.22 13.51 5.60
C ALA A 134 -14.25 12.45 6.02
N LEU A 135 -13.82 11.32 6.59
CA LEU A 135 -14.73 10.27 7.05
C LEU A 135 -15.68 10.81 8.12
N PRO A 136 -17.00 10.56 8.03
CA PRO A 136 -17.95 10.98 9.05
C PRO A 136 -17.79 10.20 10.36
N ASP A 137 -17.40 8.93 10.28
CA ASP A 137 -17.24 8.02 11.40
C ASP A 137 -16.10 7.02 11.12
N LEU A 138 -15.15 6.89 12.05
CA LEU A 138 -14.05 5.92 11.97
C LEU A 138 -14.51 4.50 12.33
N SER A 139 -15.69 4.35 12.93
CA SER A 139 -16.28 3.05 13.29
C SER A 139 -17.10 2.43 12.17
N ALA A 140 -17.23 3.09 11.01
CA ALA A 140 -17.95 2.54 9.87
C ALA A 140 -17.31 1.23 9.39
N THR A 141 -18.14 0.24 9.05
CA THR A 141 -17.68 -1.09 8.64
C THR A 141 -18.18 -1.46 7.26
N HIS A 142 -17.35 -2.23 6.55
CA HIS A 142 -17.68 -2.93 5.32
C HIS A 142 -17.61 -4.43 5.57
N PRO A 143 -18.43 -5.27 4.90
CA PRO A 143 -18.23 -6.71 4.92
C PRO A 143 -16.86 -7.04 4.31
N LEU A 144 -16.24 -8.13 4.77
CA LEU A 144 -14.97 -8.56 4.19
C LEU A 144 -15.19 -9.10 2.76
N PRO A 145 -14.26 -8.84 1.83
CA PRO A 145 -14.28 -9.38 0.48
C PRO A 145 -14.08 -10.91 0.46
#